data_AF-A0A540R764-F1
#
_entry.id   AF-A0A540R764-F1
#
_cell.length_a   1.000
_cell.length_b   1.000
_cell.length_c   1.000
_cell.angle_alpha   90.00
_cell.angle_beta   90.00
_cell.angle_gamma   90.00
#
_symmetry.space_group_name_H-M   'P 1'
#
loop_
_entity.id
_entity.type
_entity.pdbx_description
1 polymer ?
#
loop_
_entity_poly.entity_id
_entity_poly.type
_entity_poly.pdbx_seq_one_letter_code
_entity_poly.pdbx_strand_id
1 'polypeptide(L)'
;MLPLDRWAAGAVERDVAVGEAVLAVEVSADGEDIAMVVAGRTTRGIHVQLVDEMAGFTVADVVGKIVRLRDQLRGDGFGLAAVVLDRDWHGNVLAPELMLVNIEPVLATGANVASAYAVTRQAVRDGTLTHDVSGSWGQELQLATLRDEGKKFECIDRYSGRVPALVAMTLAVWGLGRYAAESELGARKAVEEAPVNPRGTLPRFKTKQDWKGGVSRAS
;
A
#
# COMPACT_ATOMS: atom_id res chain seq x y z
N MET A 1 -14.14 11.34 12.67
CA MET A 1 -14.57 10.07 12.03
C MET A 1 -14.83 10.23 10.52
N LEU A 2 -14.92 9.13 9.75
CA LEU A 2 -15.39 9.17 8.35
C LEU A 2 -16.88 9.59 8.30
N PRO A 3 -17.33 10.39 7.32
CA PRO A 3 -18.75 10.74 7.18
C PRO A 3 -19.55 9.52 6.69
N LEU A 4 -20.30 8.88 7.59
CA LEU A 4 -20.95 7.58 7.35
C LEU A 4 -21.95 7.59 6.19
N ASP A 5 -22.75 8.65 6.04
CA ASP A 5 -23.72 8.75 4.93
C ASP A 5 -23.02 8.79 3.57
N ARG A 6 -21.87 9.47 3.50
CA ARG A 6 -21.06 9.57 2.27
C ARG A 6 -20.31 8.27 2.00
N TRP A 7 -19.81 7.63 3.07
CA TRP A 7 -19.20 6.31 2.98
C TRP A 7 -20.20 5.29 2.41
N ALA A 8 -21.38 5.17 3.01
CA ALA A 8 -22.42 4.23 2.56
C ALA A 8 -22.85 4.46 1.10
N ALA A 9 -22.92 5.72 0.65
CA ALA A 9 -23.22 6.05 -0.74
C ALA A 9 -22.11 5.66 -1.74
N GLY A 10 -20.89 5.39 -1.25
CA GLY A 10 -19.74 4.97 -2.04
C GLY A 10 -19.64 3.47 -2.28
N ALA A 11 -20.53 2.66 -1.70
CA ALA A 11 -20.53 1.21 -1.85
C ALA A 11 -20.91 0.78 -3.28
N VAL A 12 -20.14 -0.16 -3.85
CA VAL A 12 -20.33 -0.66 -5.22
C VAL A 12 -20.23 -2.19 -5.23
N GLU A 13 -21.29 -2.86 -5.72
CA GLU A 13 -21.35 -4.34 -5.82
C GLU A 13 -20.72 -4.92 -7.09
N ARG A 14 -20.68 -4.11 -8.17
CA ARG A 14 -20.13 -4.53 -9.45
C ARG A 14 -18.62 -4.33 -9.49
N ASP A 15 -17.95 -5.07 -10.39
CA ASP A 15 -16.55 -4.84 -10.69
C ASP A 15 -16.30 -3.40 -11.18
N VAL A 16 -15.23 -2.81 -10.67
CA VAL A 16 -14.82 -1.43 -11.01
C VAL A 16 -13.49 -1.48 -11.74
N ALA A 17 -13.50 -1.06 -13.00
CA ALA A 17 -12.27 -0.86 -13.75
C ALA A 17 -11.45 0.28 -13.14
N VAL A 18 -10.20 -0.01 -12.79
CA VAL A 18 -9.23 0.94 -12.26
C VAL A 18 -8.01 1.00 -13.17
N GLY A 19 -7.25 2.09 -13.10
CA GLY A 19 -5.93 2.16 -13.72
C GLY A 19 -4.89 1.38 -12.91
N GLU A 20 -3.72 1.99 -12.71
CA GLU A 20 -2.71 1.43 -11.80
C GLU A 20 -3.24 1.38 -10.36
N ALA A 21 -2.81 0.33 -9.66
CA ALA A 21 -3.30 -0.03 -8.33
C ALA A 21 -2.17 0.01 -7.30
N VAL A 22 -2.46 0.49 -6.10
CA VAL A 22 -1.56 0.41 -4.95
C VAL A 22 -2.18 -0.51 -3.91
N LEU A 23 -1.39 -1.46 -3.43
CA LEU A 23 -1.77 -2.30 -2.30
C LEU A 23 -1.22 -1.69 -1.01
N ALA A 24 -2.00 -1.70 0.06
CA ALA A 24 -1.47 -1.55 1.41
C ALA A 24 -1.78 -2.79 2.24
N VAL A 25 -0.90 -3.06 3.20
CA VAL A 25 -1.02 -4.19 4.12
C VAL A 25 -0.91 -3.67 5.54
N GLU A 26 -1.87 -4.06 6.37
CA GLU A 26 -1.90 -3.69 7.78
C GLU A 26 -2.12 -4.93 8.65
N VAL A 27 -1.34 -5.02 9.72
CA VAL A 27 -1.47 -6.06 10.75
C VAL A 27 -2.17 -5.45 11.97
N SER A 28 -3.06 -6.19 12.62
CA SER A 28 -3.72 -5.75 13.86
C SER A 28 -2.71 -5.51 15.00
N ALA A 29 -3.14 -4.77 16.02
CA ALA A 29 -2.27 -4.41 17.16
C ALA A 29 -1.84 -5.58 18.04
N ASP A 30 -2.60 -6.68 18.04
CA ASP A 30 -2.22 -7.93 18.70
C ASP A 30 -1.31 -8.82 17.82
N GLY A 31 -1.14 -8.49 16.54
CA GLY A 31 -0.32 -9.25 15.60
C GLY A 31 -0.99 -10.48 14.99
N GLU A 32 -2.27 -10.72 15.27
CA GLU A 32 -2.96 -11.97 14.91
C GLU A 32 -3.73 -11.90 13.58
N ASP A 33 -4.17 -10.70 13.18
CA ASP A 33 -4.93 -10.46 11.96
C ASP A 33 -4.15 -9.58 10.99
N ILE A 34 -4.40 -9.78 9.69
CA ILE A 34 -3.87 -8.93 8.62
C ILE A 34 -4.96 -8.60 7.62
N ALA A 35 -4.95 -7.38 7.10
CA ALA A 35 -5.81 -6.93 6.01
C ALA A 35 -4.98 -6.44 4.83
N MET A 36 -5.45 -6.75 3.63
CA MET A 36 -4.84 -6.38 2.36
C MET A 36 -5.85 -5.56 1.56
N VAL A 37 -5.57 -4.28 1.33
CA VAL A 37 -6.48 -3.36 0.64
C VAL A 37 -5.83 -2.76 -0.58
N VAL A 38 -6.49 -2.85 -1.72
CA VAL A 38 -6.06 -2.19 -2.96
C VAL A 38 -6.80 -0.88 -3.12
N ALA A 39 -6.10 0.15 -3.59
CA ALA A 39 -6.68 1.38 -4.10
C ALA A 39 -6.29 1.56 -5.57
N GLY A 40 -7.27 1.82 -6.43
CA GLY A 40 -7.05 2.09 -7.86
C GLY A 40 -7.72 3.37 -8.31
N ARG A 41 -7.09 4.06 -9.28
CA ARG A 41 -7.65 5.30 -9.84
C ARG A 41 -8.77 4.98 -10.83
N THR A 42 -9.90 5.66 -10.68
CA THR A 42 -11.03 5.62 -11.64
C THR A 42 -11.17 6.99 -12.32
N THR A 43 -12.05 7.07 -13.31
CA THR A 43 -12.43 8.35 -13.94
C THR A 43 -13.12 9.33 -12.99
N ARG A 44 -13.68 8.84 -11.87
CA ARG A 44 -14.46 9.63 -10.91
C ARG A 44 -13.76 9.82 -9.56
N GLY A 45 -12.54 9.30 -9.40
CA GLY A 45 -11.78 9.38 -8.17
C GLY A 45 -11.02 8.09 -7.88
N ILE A 46 -11.26 7.50 -6.71
CA ILE A 46 -10.55 6.33 -6.19
C ILE A 46 -11.58 5.22 -5.89
N HIS A 47 -11.23 4.00 -6.24
CA HIS A 47 -11.93 2.81 -5.77
C HIS A 47 -11.01 2.02 -4.86
N VAL A 48 -11.51 1.59 -3.70
CA VAL A 48 -10.80 0.71 -2.78
C VAL A 48 -11.49 -0.64 -2.68
N GLN A 49 -10.72 -1.70 -2.53
CA GLN A 49 -11.25 -3.05 -2.37
C GLN A 49 -10.46 -3.80 -1.32
N LEU A 50 -11.17 -4.48 -0.41
CA LEU A 50 -10.57 -5.45 0.49
C LEU A 50 -10.27 -6.73 -0.29
N VAL A 51 -8.99 -7.01 -0.50
CA VAL A 51 -8.57 -8.18 -1.27
C VAL A 51 -8.49 -9.41 -0.39
N ASP A 52 -8.08 -9.24 0.87
CA ASP A 52 -7.92 -10.36 1.79
C ASP A 52 -7.95 -9.91 3.25
N GLU A 53 -8.43 -10.81 4.10
CA GLU A 53 -8.29 -10.75 5.55
C GLU A 53 -7.98 -12.13 6.08
N MET A 54 -6.96 -12.23 6.94
CA MET A 54 -6.50 -13.50 7.46
C MET A 54 -6.20 -13.39 8.95
N ALA A 55 -6.63 -14.40 9.70
CA ALA A 55 -6.17 -14.66 11.07
C ALA A 55 -5.08 -15.74 11.05
N GLY A 56 -4.10 -15.65 11.96
CA GLY A 56 -3.05 -16.66 12.10
C GLY A 56 -2.17 -16.81 10.86
N PHE A 57 -1.89 -15.70 10.17
CA PHE A 57 -1.13 -15.68 8.92
C PHE A 57 0.36 -15.94 9.15
N THR A 58 1.05 -16.41 8.10
CA THR A 58 2.52 -16.37 8.06
C THR A 58 2.99 -15.32 7.06
N VAL A 59 4.22 -14.82 7.25
CA VAL A 59 4.84 -13.88 6.29
C VAL A 59 4.90 -14.48 4.88
N ALA A 60 5.22 -15.77 4.76
CA ALA A 60 5.29 -16.45 3.47
C ALA A 60 3.93 -16.50 2.77
N ASP A 61 2.84 -16.72 3.52
CA ASP A 61 1.48 -16.74 2.95
C ASP A 61 1.08 -15.37 2.41
N VAL A 62 1.36 -14.32 3.18
CA VAL A 62 1.07 -12.93 2.79
C VAL A 62 1.86 -12.55 1.54
N VAL A 63 3.17 -12.79 1.51
CA VAL A 63 4.01 -12.50 0.34
C VAL A 63 3.55 -13.28 -0.88
N GLY A 64 3.20 -14.56 -0.71
CA GLY A 64 2.65 -15.39 -1.77
C GLY A 64 1.34 -14.83 -2.36
N LYS A 65 0.45 -14.30 -1.51
CA LYS A 65 -0.80 -13.65 -1.96
C LYS A 65 -0.53 -12.35 -2.70
N ILE A 66 0.41 -11.53 -2.23
CA ILE A 66 0.82 -10.29 -2.91
C ILE A 66 1.39 -10.58 -4.30
N VAL A 67 2.21 -11.62 -4.44
CA VAL A 67 2.76 -12.07 -5.73
C VAL A 67 1.63 -12.52 -6.67
N ARG A 68 0.68 -13.32 -6.18
CA ARG A 68 -0.48 -13.75 -6.99
C ARG A 68 -1.32 -12.57 -7.45
N LEU A 69 -1.59 -11.61 -6.57
CA LEU A 69 -2.33 -10.40 -6.91
C LEU A 69 -1.62 -9.58 -7.98
N ARG A 70 -0.30 -9.36 -7.84
CA ARG A 70 0.53 -8.68 -8.86
C ARG A 70 0.42 -9.38 -10.22
N ASP A 71 0.55 -10.70 -10.23
CA ASP A 71 0.56 -11.49 -11.46
C ASP A 71 -0.83 -11.51 -12.12
N GLN A 72 -1.90 -11.57 -11.32
CA GLN A 72 -3.28 -11.44 -11.79
C GLN A 72 -3.53 -10.07 -12.42
N LEU A 73 -3.22 -8.98 -11.71
CA LEU A 73 -3.40 -7.62 -12.23
C LEU A 73 -2.65 -7.42 -13.55
N ARG A 74 -1.43 -7.94 -13.65
CA ARG A 74 -0.65 -7.93 -14.89
C ARG A 74 -1.34 -8.71 -16.02
N GLY A 75 -1.89 -9.87 -15.73
CA GLY A 75 -2.66 -10.67 -16.71
C GLY A 75 -3.90 -9.94 -17.22
N ASP A 76 -4.53 -9.14 -16.37
CA ASP A 76 -5.70 -8.33 -16.68
C ASP A 76 -5.35 -7.00 -17.40
N GLY A 77 -4.06 -6.74 -17.66
CA GLY A 77 -3.58 -5.53 -18.33
C GLY A 77 -3.38 -4.33 -17.40
N PHE A 78 -3.41 -4.54 -16.09
CA PHE A 78 -3.18 -3.54 -15.05
C PHE A 78 -1.83 -3.75 -14.35
N GLY A 79 -1.38 -2.76 -13.58
CA GLY A 79 -0.13 -2.83 -12.83
C GLY A 79 -0.36 -2.69 -11.32
N LEU A 80 0.22 -3.59 -10.52
CA LEU A 80 0.46 -3.33 -9.10
C LEU A 80 1.66 -2.39 -8.99
N ALA A 81 1.37 -1.14 -8.74
CA ALA A 81 2.29 -0.02 -8.84
C ALA A 81 3.18 0.12 -7.60
N ALA A 82 2.65 -0.23 -6.42
CA ALA A 82 3.39 -0.24 -5.16
C ALA A 82 2.70 -1.13 -4.12
N VAL A 83 3.49 -1.58 -3.13
CA VAL A 83 3.00 -2.15 -1.87
C VAL A 83 3.40 -1.20 -0.74
N VAL A 84 2.43 -0.70 0.02
CA VAL A 84 2.64 0.26 1.11
C VAL A 84 2.60 -0.47 2.45
N LEU A 85 3.60 -0.20 3.28
CA LEU A 85 3.70 -0.69 4.65
C LEU A 85 3.93 0.48 5.60
N ASP A 86 3.36 0.47 6.80
CA ASP A 86 3.81 1.37 7.87
C ASP A 86 5.16 0.88 8.40
N ARG A 87 6.19 1.72 8.26
CA ARG A 87 7.57 1.43 8.68
C ARG A 87 7.65 1.14 10.18
N ASP A 88 6.84 1.84 10.95
CA ASP A 88 6.91 1.88 12.41
C ASP A 88 5.88 0.91 13.04
N TRP A 89 5.36 -0.04 12.24
CA TRP A 89 4.33 -1.01 12.65
C TRP A 89 4.68 -2.47 12.31
N HIS A 90 3.87 -3.42 12.82
CA HIS A 90 4.10 -4.87 12.68
C HIS A 90 4.20 -5.34 11.22
N GLY A 91 3.45 -4.72 10.30
CA GLY A 91 3.50 -5.06 8.87
C GLY A 91 4.87 -4.86 8.20
N ASN A 92 5.77 -4.06 8.79
CA ASN A 92 7.11 -3.83 8.24
C ASN A 92 7.98 -5.10 8.19
N VAL A 93 7.61 -6.16 8.92
CA VAL A 93 8.28 -7.47 8.81
C VAL A 93 8.22 -8.06 7.40
N LEU A 94 7.23 -7.67 6.60
CA LEU A 94 7.07 -8.12 5.22
C LEU A 94 8.11 -7.50 4.27
N ALA A 95 8.69 -6.35 4.63
CA ALA A 95 9.55 -5.57 3.73
C ALA A 95 10.75 -6.36 3.16
N PRO A 96 11.59 -7.04 3.96
CA PRO A 96 12.70 -7.82 3.42
C PRO A 96 12.24 -8.96 2.51
N GLU A 97 11.13 -9.64 2.86
CA GLU A 97 10.62 -10.77 2.08
C GLU A 97 10.00 -10.33 0.75
N LEU A 98 9.37 -9.15 0.70
CA LEU A 98 8.92 -8.53 -0.54
C LEU A 98 10.09 -8.22 -1.48
N MET A 99 11.22 -7.73 -0.93
CA MET A 99 12.41 -7.47 -1.74
C MET A 99 12.99 -8.75 -2.36
N LEU A 100 12.92 -9.89 -1.66
CA LEU A 100 13.36 -11.19 -2.20
C LEU A 100 12.53 -11.65 -3.42
N VAL A 101 11.29 -11.19 -3.54
CA VAL A 101 10.40 -11.48 -4.69
C VAL A 101 10.30 -10.30 -5.68
N ASN A 102 11.27 -9.38 -5.64
CA ASN A 102 11.39 -8.19 -6.50
C ASN A 102 10.19 -7.24 -6.39
N ILE A 103 9.67 -7.05 -5.18
CA ILE A 103 8.68 -6.02 -4.86
C ILE A 103 9.34 -5.06 -3.86
N GLU A 104 9.64 -3.84 -4.29
CA GLU A 104 10.16 -2.82 -3.38
C GLU A 104 8.98 -2.13 -2.66
N PRO A 105 8.85 -2.27 -1.33
CA PRO A 105 7.75 -1.65 -0.61
C PRO A 105 7.98 -0.16 -0.38
N VAL A 106 6.90 0.61 -0.42
CA VAL A 106 6.86 2.01 0.01
C VAL A 106 6.62 2.04 1.51
N LEU A 107 7.62 2.53 2.25
CA LEU A 107 7.55 2.61 3.71
C LEU A 107 6.96 3.95 4.17
N ALA A 108 5.74 3.90 4.69
CA ALA A 108 5.05 5.04 5.27
C ALA A 108 5.59 5.35 6.68
N THR A 109 5.78 6.63 6.99
CA THR A 109 6.13 7.09 8.34
C THR A 109 4.86 7.39 9.16
N GLY A 110 4.96 7.53 10.48
CA GLY A 110 3.81 7.97 11.30
C GLY A 110 3.17 9.29 10.84
N ALA A 111 3.94 10.23 10.28
CA ALA A 111 3.39 11.45 9.70
C ALA A 111 2.59 11.18 8.41
N ASN A 112 3.04 10.21 7.61
CA ASN A 112 2.32 9.76 6.41
C ASN A 112 1.00 9.10 6.80
N VAL A 113 0.95 8.32 7.88
CA VAL A 113 -0.28 7.67 8.38
C VAL A 113 -1.33 8.71 8.75
N ALA A 114 -0.96 9.76 9.50
CA ALA A 114 -1.90 10.84 9.81
C ALA A 114 -2.38 11.58 8.56
N SER A 115 -1.47 11.86 7.62
CA SER A 115 -1.82 12.45 6.32
C SER A 115 -2.75 11.54 5.51
N ALA A 116 -2.55 10.22 5.58
CA ALA A 116 -3.31 9.22 4.85
C ALA A 116 -4.77 9.20 5.31
N TYR A 117 -5.00 9.27 6.63
CA TYR A 117 -6.34 9.40 7.18
C TYR A 117 -7.02 10.70 6.72
N ALA A 118 -6.33 11.83 6.79
CA ALA A 118 -6.88 13.12 6.39
C ALA A 118 -7.31 13.15 4.91
N VAL A 119 -6.46 12.65 4.00
CA VAL A 119 -6.75 12.57 2.56
C VAL A 119 -7.93 11.64 2.30
N THR A 120 -7.95 10.47 2.94
CA THR A 120 -9.03 9.49 2.78
C THR A 120 -10.37 10.05 3.24
N ARG A 121 -10.40 10.69 4.41
CA ARG A 121 -11.60 11.35 4.93
C ARG A 121 -12.12 12.43 3.98
N GLN A 122 -11.22 13.19 3.38
CA GLN A 122 -11.60 14.22 2.41
C GLN A 122 -12.19 13.60 1.14
N ALA A 123 -11.57 12.56 0.59
CA ALA A 123 -12.10 11.84 -0.58
C ALA A 123 -13.50 11.24 -0.35
N VAL A 124 -13.77 10.73 0.86
CA VAL A 124 -15.12 10.30 1.25
C VAL A 124 -16.09 11.49 1.31
N ARG A 125 -15.70 12.60 1.95
CA ARG A 125 -16.55 13.82 2.01
C ARG A 125 -16.94 14.32 0.63
N ASP A 126 -15.98 14.32 -0.29
CA ASP A 126 -16.16 14.82 -1.65
C ASP A 126 -16.93 13.84 -2.55
N GLY A 127 -17.18 12.61 -2.08
CA GLY A 127 -17.82 11.57 -2.86
C GLY A 127 -16.95 11.02 -4.00
N THR A 128 -15.63 11.20 -3.89
CA THR A 128 -14.65 10.73 -4.88
C THR A 128 -13.99 9.42 -4.46
N LEU A 129 -14.38 8.83 -3.34
CA LEU A 129 -13.95 7.50 -2.91
C LEU A 129 -15.15 6.55 -2.96
N THR A 130 -14.96 5.43 -3.64
CA THR A 130 -15.90 4.30 -3.66
C THR A 130 -15.22 3.06 -3.10
N HIS A 131 -15.99 2.10 -2.62
CA HIS A 131 -15.48 0.87 -2.04
C HIS A 131 -16.35 -0.34 -2.41
N ASP A 132 -15.80 -1.55 -2.28
CA ASP A 132 -16.54 -2.81 -2.39
C ASP A 132 -17.50 -3.01 -1.21
N VAL A 133 -18.42 -3.97 -1.32
CA VAL A 133 -19.45 -4.22 -0.29
C VAL A 133 -18.98 -5.14 0.85
N SER A 134 -17.67 -5.21 1.11
CA SER A 134 -17.14 -6.05 2.20
C SER A 134 -17.79 -5.69 3.55
N GLY A 135 -18.27 -6.71 4.26
CA GLY A 135 -18.85 -6.56 5.58
C GLY A 135 -17.85 -6.06 6.63
N SER A 136 -16.55 -6.26 6.40
CA SER A 136 -15.47 -5.84 7.30
C SER A 136 -15.43 -4.33 7.46
N TRP A 137 -15.76 -3.57 6.41
CA TRP A 137 -15.85 -2.11 6.50
C TRP A 137 -16.80 -1.64 7.59
N GLY A 138 -18.01 -2.20 7.62
CA GLY A 138 -19.02 -1.85 8.61
C GLY A 138 -18.62 -2.29 10.02
N GLN A 139 -18.01 -3.47 10.15
CA GLN A 139 -17.55 -4.01 11.43
C GLN A 139 -16.44 -3.15 12.02
N GLU A 140 -15.41 -2.83 11.23
CA GLU A 140 -14.29 -2.03 11.70
C GLU A 140 -14.71 -0.57 11.97
N LEU A 141 -15.62 0.01 11.18
CA LEU A 141 -16.12 1.37 11.42
C LEU A 141 -16.87 1.52 12.74
N GLN A 142 -17.49 0.45 13.24
CA GLN A 142 -18.14 0.44 14.54
C GLN A 142 -17.15 0.44 15.70
N LEU A 143 -15.96 -0.12 15.50
CA LEU A 143 -14.91 -0.22 16.51
C LEU A 143 -13.96 0.99 16.48
N ALA A 144 -13.75 1.57 15.29
CA ALA A 144 -12.75 2.59 15.06
C ALA A 144 -12.97 3.84 15.93
N THR A 145 -11.93 4.18 16.71
CA THR A 145 -11.80 5.50 17.35
C THR A 145 -10.62 6.26 16.75
N LEU A 146 -10.53 7.56 17.05
CA LEU A 146 -9.44 8.40 16.58
C LEU A 146 -8.44 8.66 17.69
N ARG A 147 -7.17 8.51 17.37
CA ARG A 147 -6.07 9.05 18.16
C ARG A 147 -5.88 10.51 17.80
N ASP A 148 -5.60 11.34 18.80
CA ASP A 148 -5.32 12.77 18.62
C ASP A 148 -6.43 13.52 17.87
N GLU A 149 -7.69 13.19 18.16
CA GLU A 149 -8.87 13.81 17.56
C GLU A 149 -8.83 15.34 17.70
N GLY A 150 -9.09 16.04 16.58
CA GLY A 150 -9.04 17.50 16.48
C GLY A 150 -7.63 18.09 16.44
N LYS A 151 -6.57 17.27 16.45
CA LYS A 151 -5.17 17.74 16.39
C LYS A 151 -4.53 17.48 15.03
N LYS A 152 -3.28 17.95 14.87
CA LYS A 152 -2.50 17.87 13.62
C LYS A 152 -2.28 16.46 13.10
N PHE A 153 -2.15 15.47 13.98
CA PHE A 153 -1.80 14.08 13.64
C PHE A 153 -2.96 13.10 13.89
N GLU A 154 -4.19 13.59 13.78
CA GLU A 154 -5.39 12.75 13.89
C GLU A 154 -5.34 11.56 12.92
N CYS A 155 -5.52 10.35 13.45
CA CYS A 155 -5.59 9.12 12.66
C CYS A 155 -6.43 8.06 13.38
N ILE A 156 -6.74 6.96 12.69
CA ILE A 156 -7.39 5.79 13.31
C ILE A 156 -6.47 5.27 14.42
N ASP A 157 -7.03 5.03 15.60
CA ASP A 157 -6.33 4.36 16.68
C ASP A 157 -6.30 2.86 16.43
N ARG A 158 -5.11 2.31 16.20
CA ARG A 158 -4.90 0.87 15.95
C ARG A 158 -5.27 0.00 17.14
N TYR A 159 -5.33 0.57 18.35
CA TYR A 159 -5.73 -0.13 19.58
C TYR A 159 -7.24 -0.01 19.86
N SER A 160 -8.02 0.64 18.99
CA SER A 160 -9.48 0.79 19.16
C SER A 160 -10.29 -0.47 18.88
N GLY A 161 -9.63 -1.55 18.44
CA GLY A 161 -10.23 -2.84 18.15
C GLY A 161 -9.60 -3.46 16.91
N ARG A 162 -10.30 -4.41 16.31
CA ARG A 162 -9.93 -4.98 15.00
C ARG A 162 -10.25 -3.96 13.92
N VAL A 163 -9.27 -3.12 13.59
CA VAL A 163 -9.36 -2.08 12.53
C VAL A 163 -8.27 -2.14 11.43
N PRO A 164 -7.63 -3.30 11.12
CA PRO A 164 -6.56 -3.33 10.13
C PRO A 164 -7.03 -2.94 8.72
N ALA A 165 -8.24 -3.30 8.29
CA ALA A 165 -8.72 -2.99 6.95
C ALA A 165 -8.87 -1.48 6.72
N LEU A 166 -9.42 -0.73 7.69
CA LEU A 166 -9.58 0.72 7.58
C LEU A 166 -8.24 1.43 7.54
N VAL A 167 -7.26 0.98 8.34
CA VAL A 167 -5.92 1.55 8.31
C VAL A 167 -5.23 1.24 6.97
N ALA A 168 -5.28 -0.02 6.52
CA ALA A 168 -4.77 -0.41 5.19
C ALA A 168 -5.41 0.42 4.07
N MET A 169 -6.73 0.62 4.11
CA MET A 169 -7.44 1.47 3.15
C MET A 169 -6.85 2.88 3.11
N THR A 170 -6.65 3.52 4.27
CA THR A 170 -6.08 4.88 4.29
C THR A 170 -4.69 4.94 3.68
N LEU A 171 -3.85 3.94 3.99
CA LEU A 171 -2.51 3.82 3.43
C LEU A 171 -2.52 3.56 1.92
N ALA A 172 -3.44 2.73 1.42
CA ALA A 172 -3.59 2.46 0.00
C ALA A 172 -3.98 3.73 -0.78
N VAL A 173 -4.96 4.50 -0.26
CA VAL A 173 -5.38 5.78 -0.83
C VAL A 173 -4.23 6.78 -0.85
N TRP A 174 -3.48 6.90 0.24
CA TRP A 174 -2.31 7.76 0.30
C TRP A 174 -1.22 7.34 -0.67
N GLY A 175 -0.91 6.04 -0.72
CA GLY A 175 0.09 5.48 -1.62
C GLY A 175 -0.26 5.72 -3.08
N LEU A 176 -1.53 5.58 -3.46
CA LEU A 176 -2.02 5.89 -4.80
C LEU A 176 -1.83 7.37 -5.15
N GLY A 177 -2.14 8.29 -4.22
CA GLY A 177 -1.94 9.72 -4.42
C GLY A 177 -0.46 10.09 -4.60
N ARG A 178 0.43 9.53 -3.76
CA ARG A 178 1.88 9.67 -3.92
C ARG A 178 2.35 9.12 -5.26
N TYR A 179 1.88 7.93 -5.61
CA TYR A 179 2.27 7.24 -6.83
C TYR A 179 1.89 8.07 -8.08
N ALA A 180 0.67 8.62 -8.10
CA ALA A 180 0.20 9.47 -9.19
C ALA A 180 1.09 10.72 -9.36
N ALA A 181 1.40 11.42 -8.25
CA ALA A 181 2.25 12.61 -8.28
C ALA A 181 3.67 12.33 -8.81
N GLU A 182 4.30 11.23 -8.38
CA GLU A 182 5.63 10.84 -8.87
C GLU A 182 5.64 10.48 -10.36
N SER A 183 4.55 9.86 -10.84
CA SER A 183 4.38 9.50 -12.26
C SER A 183 4.24 10.76 -13.13
N GLU A 184 3.40 11.71 -12.69
CA GLU A 184 3.16 12.99 -13.38
C GLU A 184 4.43 13.86 -13.44
N LEU A 185 5.30 13.77 -12.43
CA LEU A 185 6.58 14.49 -12.37
C LEU A 185 7.72 13.82 -13.17
N GLY A 186 7.49 12.67 -13.80
CA GLY A 186 8.53 11.90 -14.49
C GLY A 186 9.67 11.45 -13.57
N ALA A 187 9.44 11.45 -12.25
CA ALA A 187 10.45 11.20 -11.23
C ALA A 187 10.76 9.71 -11.03
N ARG A 188 9.97 8.82 -11.64
CA ARG A 188 10.30 7.39 -11.70
C ARG A 188 11.40 7.16 -12.70
N LYS A 189 12.59 6.83 -12.18
CA LYS A 189 13.54 6.03 -12.97
C LYS A 189 12.81 4.73 -13.33
N ALA A 190 12.75 4.40 -14.62
CA ALA A 190 12.44 3.05 -15.03
C ALA A 190 13.31 2.11 -14.20
N VAL A 191 12.69 1.15 -13.52
CA VAL A 191 13.45 0.09 -12.85
C VAL A 191 14.15 -0.67 -13.97
N GLU A 192 15.42 -0.35 -14.21
CA GLU A 192 16.28 -1.23 -14.99
C GLU A 192 16.28 -2.57 -14.24
N GLU A 193 15.83 -3.63 -14.90
CA GLU A 193 15.97 -4.98 -14.38
C GLU A 193 17.45 -5.16 -14.00
N ALA A 194 17.72 -5.32 -12.70
CA ALA A 194 19.07 -5.56 -12.25
C ALA A 194 19.58 -6.81 -12.99
N PRO A 195 20.75 -6.76 -13.64
CA PRO A 195 21.28 -7.91 -14.34
C PRO A 195 21.46 -9.06 -13.34
N VAL A 196 20.58 -10.05 -13.43
CA VAL A 196 20.64 -11.24 -12.59
C VAL A 196 21.83 -12.06 -13.04
N ASN A 197 22.71 -12.44 -12.11
CA ASN A 197 23.80 -13.36 -12.44
C ASN A 197 23.19 -14.65 -13.02
N PRO A 198 23.72 -15.18 -14.15
CA PRO A 198 23.24 -16.43 -14.72
C PRO A 198 23.22 -17.54 -13.65
N ARG A 199 22.14 -18.34 -13.62
CA ARG A 199 22.00 -19.46 -12.68
C ARG A 199 23.25 -20.35 -12.75
N GLY A 200 23.91 -20.55 -11.60
CA GLY A 200 25.13 -21.35 -11.48
C GLY A 200 26.44 -20.55 -11.35
N THR A 201 26.37 -19.22 -11.33
CA THR A 201 27.55 -18.37 -11.16
C THR A 201 27.60 -17.78 -9.74
N LEU A 202 28.72 -17.98 -9.02
CA LEU A 202 28.93 -17.38 -7.69
C LEU A 202 28.93 -15.84 -7.80
N PRO A 203 28.34 -15.11 -6.83
CA PRO A 203 28.39 -13.65 -6.82
C PRO A 203 29.84 -13.16 -6.80
N ARG A 204 30.24 -12.35 -7.79
CA ARG A 204 31.51 -11.62 -7.72
C ARG A 204 31.32 -10.38 -6.86
N PHE A 205 31.93 -10.36 -5.68
CA PHE A 205 32.03 -9.15 -4.87
C PHE A 205 32.99 -8.17 -5.55
N LYS A 206 32.52 -6.97 -5.90
CA LYS A 206 33.39 -5.88 -6.38
C LYS A 206 34.37 -5.50 -5.27
N THR A 207 35.66 -5.56 -5.53
CA THR A 207 36.69 -5.12 -4.59
C THR A 207 36.95 -3.61 -4.79
N LYS A 208 37.43 -2.93 -3.74
CA LYS A 208 37.68 -1.48 -3.68
C LYS A 208 38.54 -0.91 -4.83
N GLN A 209 39.21 -1.74 -5.63
CA GLN A 209 39.98 -1.32 -6.79
C GLN A 209 39.11 -0.84 -7.96
N ASP A 210 37.88 -1.32 -8.08
CA ASP A 210 36.97 -0.97 -9.20
C ASP A 210 36.39 0.46 -9.09
N TRP A 211 36.62 1.16 -7.98
CA TRP A 211 36.10 2.51 -7.74
C TRP A 211 36.97 3.61 -8.39
N LYS A 212 38.22 3.32 -8.76
CA LYS A 212 39.15 4.32 -9.35
C LYS A 212 39.21 4.19 -10.87
N GLY A 213 38.13 4.55 -11.55
CA GLY A 213 38.10 4.52 -13.02
C GLY A 213 37.22 5.57 -13.71
N GLY A 214 36.68 6.55 -12.98
CA GLY A 214 35.70 7.48 -13.54
C GLY A 214 35.91 8.94 -13.10
N VAL A 215 37.04 9.54 -13.46
CA VAL A 215 37.13 11.01 -13.60
C VAL A 215 37.98 11.32 -14.83
N SER A 216 37.33 11.66 -15.94
CA SER A 216 37.95 12.50 -16.96
C SER A 216 37.89 13.95 -16.48
N ARG A 217 39.00 14.69 -16.56
CA ARG A 217 38.94 16.13 -16.79
C ARG A 217 39.92 16.51 -17.88
N ALA A 218 39.39 17.25 -18.84
CA ALA A 218 40.09 17.97 -19.88
C ALA A 218 40.83 19.18 -19.31
N SER A 219 42.08 19.34 -19.76
CA SER A 219 42.75 20.58 -20.19
C SER A 219 44.21 20.24 -20.48
#